data_AF-A0A1V6MU36-F1
#
_entry.id   AF-A0A1V6MU36-F1
#
_cell.length_a   1.000
_cell.length_b   1.000
_cell.length_c   1.000
_cell.angle_alpha   90.00
_cell.angle_beta   90.00
_cell.angle_gamma   90.00
#
_symmetry.space_group_name_H-M   'P 1'
#
loop_
_entity.id
_entity.type
_entity.pdbx_description
1 polymer ?
#
loop_
_entity_poly.entity_id
_entity_poly.type
_entity_poly.pdbx_seq_one_letter_code
_entity_poly.pdbx_strand_id
1 'polypeptide(L)' 'MIKQVPHTVTGVGAADLALALHVAYELHAPTAPPRAPEVAAPHLMGLRTSAARPHRRKVPLSRLTTMRG' A
#
# COMPACT_ATOMS: atom_id res chain seq x y z
N MET A 1 35.06 4.21 2.56
CA MET A 1 35.58 2.92 2.03
C MET A 1 34.70 2.52 0.85
N ILE A 2 35.24 2.45 -0.36
CA ILE A 2 34.47 2.18 -1.58
C ILE A 2 34.59 0.68 -1.89
N LYS A 3 33.46 0.02 -2.23
CA LYS A 3 33.43 -1.39 -2.67
C LYS A 3 33.47 -1.43 -4.21
N GLN A 4 34.33 -2.29 -4.78
CA GLN A 4 34.40 -2.53 -6.21
C GLN A 4 34.01 -3.97 -6.52
N VAL A 5 33.15 -4.16 -7.53
CA VAL A 5 32.71 -5.48 -8.02
C VAL A 5 33.16 -5.63 -9.48
N PRO A 6 34.22 -6.42 -9.76
CA PRO A 6 34.72 -6.59 -11.12
C PRO A 6 33.73 -7.39 -11.97
N HIS A 7 33.46 -6.91 -13.19
CA HIS A 7 32.66 -7.62 -14.19
C HIS A 7 33.16 -7.26 -15.60
N THR A 8 33.12 -8.22 -16.52
CA THR A 8 33.68 -8.11 -17.88
C THR A 8 32.61 -7.98 -18.97
N VAL A 9 31.36 -7.74 -18.58
CA VAL A 9 30.22 -7.70 -19.50
C VAL A 9 29.99 -6.28 -20.01
N THR A 10 29.92 -6.13 -21.33
CA THR A 10 29.75 -4.85 -22.04
C THR A 10 28.42 -4.76 -22.80
N GLY A 11 27.55 -5.77 -22.68
CA GLY A 11 26.26 -5.86 -23.38
C GLY A 11 25.07 -5.31 -22.59
N VAL A 12 23.91 -5.25 -23.26
CA VAL A 12 22.61 -4.82 -22.67
C VAL A 12 21.50 -5.87 -22.93
N GLY A 13 21.88 -7.14 -23.08
CA GLY A 13 20.98 -8.27 -23.27
C GLY A 13 20.41 -8.83 -21.96
N ALA A 14 19.53 -9.83 -22.07
CA ALA A 14 18.87 -10.43 -20.90
C ALA A 14 19.85 -11.09 -19.91
N ALA A 15 20.95 -11.68 -20.41
CA ALA A 15 22.01 -12.22 -19.56
C ALA A 15 22.75 -11.11 -18.77
N ASP A 16 22.87 -9.93 -19.37
CA ASP A 16 23.55 -8.79 -18.78
C ASP A 16 22.70 -8.14 -17.67
N LEU A 17 21.36 -8.20 -17.83
CA LEU A 17 20.40 -7.80 -16.80
C LEU A 17 20.56 -8.65 -15.53
N ALA A 18 20.66 -9.97 -15.66
CA ALA A 18 20.83 -10.86 -14.52
C ALA A 18 22.12 -10.55 -13.74
N LEU A 19 23.22 -10.29 -14.45
CA LEU A 19 24.48 -9.86 -13.84
C LEU A 19 24.35 -8.48 -13.16
N ALA A 20 23.70 -7.52 -13.80
CA ALA A 20 23.49 -6.19 -13.23
C ALA A 20 22.70 -6.25 -11.92
N LEU A 21 21.67 -7.11 -11.83
CA LEU A 21 20.92 -7.34 -10.59
C LEU A 21 21.79 -7.97 -9.51
N HIS A 22 22.66 -8.92 -9.89
CA HIS A 22 23.58 -9.55 -8.94
C HIS A 22 24.58 -8.52 -8.37
N VAL A 23 25.19 -7.70 -9.22
CA VAL A 23 26.08 -6.60 -8.78
C VAL A 23 25.32 -5.59 -7.90
N ALA A 24 24.08 -5.24 -8.28
CA ALA A 24 23.25 -4.35 -7.48
C ALA A 24 22.96 -4.93 -6.09
N TYR A 25 22.71 -6.24 -5.99
CA TYR A 25 22.50 -6.93 -4.72
C TYR A 25 23.77 -6.97 -3.86
N GLU A 26 24.94 -7.23 -4.43
CA GLU A 26 26.21 -7.21 -3.68
C GLU A 26 26.54 -5.82 -3.10
N LEU A 27 26.20 -4.77 -3.83
CA LEU A 27 26.39 -3.39 -3.39
C LEU A 27 25.29 -2.91 -2.41
N HIS A 28 24.05 -3.31 -2.66
CA HIS A 28 22.86 -2.86 -1.93
C HIS A 28 22.05 -4.06 -1.45
N ALA A 29 22.71 -4.95 -0.70
CA ALA A 29 22.02 -6.08 -0.11
C ALA A 29 20.85 -5.51 0.71
N PRO A 30 19.62 -6.01 0.51
CA PRO A 30 18.48 -5.56 1.27
C PRO A 30 18.71 -5.93 2.73
N THR A 31 19.26 -4.99 3.49
CA THR A 31 19.13 -4.98 4.94
C THR A 31 17.66 -4.76 5.17
N ALA A 32 16.89 -5.84 5.29
CA ALA A 32 15.48 -5.76 5.64
C ALA A 32 15.37 -4.86 6.87
N PRO A 33 14.91 -3.60 6.75
CA PRO A 33 14.63 -2.83 7.94
C PRO A 33 13.48 -3.56 8.63
N PRO A 34 13.48 -3.69 9.96
CA PRO A 34 12.30 -4.20 10.65
C PRO A 34 11.10 -3.40 10.13
N ARG A 35 10.10 -4.10 9.60
CA ARG A 35 8.89 -3.51 9.05
C ARG A 35 8.44 -2.42 10.03
N ALA A 36 8.44 -1.17 9.58
CA ALA A 36 8.09 -0.05 10.44
C ALA A 36 6.77 -0.39 11.15
N PRO A 37 6.66 -0.17 12.47
CA PRO A 37 5.47 -0.56 13.21
C PRO A 37 4.25 0.05 12.52
N GLU A 38 3.30 -0.80 12.16
CA GLU A 38 2.02 -0.37 11.62
C GLU A 38 1.37 0.50 12.69
N VAL A 39 1.45 1.83 12.52
CA VAL A 39 0.82 2.79 13.43
C VAL A 39 -0.67 2.53 13.32
N ALA A 40 -1.27 2.00 14.39
CA ALA A 40 -2.69 1.75 14.44
C ALA A 40 -3.44 3.05 14.11
N ALA A 41 -4.15 3.06 12.98
CA ALA A 41 -5.02 4.17 12.64
C ALA A 41 -6.08 4.33 13.75
N PRO A 42 -6.41 5.56 14.18
CA PRO A 42 -7.43 5.76 15.19
C PRO A 42 -8.74 5.13 14.70
N HIS A 43 -9.32 4.27 15.53
CA HIS A 43 -10.64 3.71 15.29
C HIS A 43 -11.62 4.89 15.28
N LEU A 44 -12.01 5.34 14.08
CA LEU A 44 -13.06 6.34 13.90
C LEU A 44 -14.38 5.72 14.36
N MET A 45 -14.65 5.80 15.67
CA MET A 45 -15.86 5.26 16.29
C MET A 45 -17.08 5.75 15.51
N GLY A 46 -17.74 4.84 14.80
CA GLY A 46 -19.04 5.07 14.17
C GLY A 46 -19.03 5.43 12.68
N LEU A 47 -17.89 5.68 12.03
CA LEU A 47 -17.91 6.06 10.60
C LEU A 47 -17.92 4.88 9.62
N ARG A 48 -17.65 3.65 10.08
CA ARG A 48 -17.72 2.44 9.25
C ARG A 48 -18.97 1.63 9.55
N THR A 49 -20.13 2.21 9.28
CA THR A 49 -21.36 1.42 9.22
C THR A 49 -21.39 0.73 7.85
N SER A 50 -21.34 -0.60 7.86
CA SER A 50 -21.53 -1.39 6.63
C SER A 50 -22.90 -1.07 6.01
N ALA A 51 -22.93 -0.86 4.69
CA ALA A 51 -24.17 -0.65 3.93
C ALA A 51 -25.13 -1.85 4.01
N ALA A 52 -24.66 -3.01 4.48
CA ALA A 52 -25.48 -4.19 4.72
C ALA A 52 -26.32 -4.11 6.01
N ARG A 53 -26.20 -3.05 6.81
CA ARG A 53 -26.98 -2.92 8.05
C ARG A 53 -28.43 -2.51 7.74
N PRO A 54 -29.43 -3.37 8.00
CA PRO A 54 -30.83 -3.01 7.76
C PRO A 54 -31.24 -1.87 8.71
N HIS A 55 -31.75 -0.78 8.13
CA HIS A 55 -32.24 0.38 8.84
C HIS A 55 -33.50 0.01 9.66
N ARG A 56 -33.34 -0.25 10.96
CA ARG A 56 -34.39 -0.85 11.81
C ARG A 56 -35.64 0.01 12.03
N ARG A 57 -35.67 1.27 11.59
CA ARG A 57 -36.89 2.09 11.62
C ARG A 57 -36.95 2.97 10.38
N LYS A 58 -37.71 2.58 9.35
CA LYS A 58 -38.23 3.58 8.40
C LYS A 58 -39.17 4.49 9.19
N VAL A 59 -38.65 5.57 9.75
CA VAL A 59 -39.49 6.67 10.23
C VAL A 59 -39.96 7.37 8.96
N PRO A 60 -41.25 7.35 8.61
CA PRO A 60 -41.73 8.17 7.51
C PRO A 60 -41.39 9.62 7.85
N LEU A 61 -40.63 10.28 6.99
CA LEU A 61 -40.37 11.72 7.06
C LEU A 61 -41.67 12.44 6.64
N SER A 62 -42.72 12.30 7.44
CA SER A 62 -44.02 12.98 7.25
C SER A 62 -43.88 14.51 7.22
N ARG A 63 -42.73 15.04 7.64
CA ARG A 63 -42.36 16.46 7.56
C ARG A 63 -41.76 16.90 6.21
N LEU A 64 -41.42 15.97 5.31
CA LEU A 64 -40.95 16.31 3.95
C LEU A 64 -42.06 16.26 2.90
N THR A 65 -43.11 15.48 3.16
CA THR A 65 -44.31 15.47 2.29
C THR A 65 -45.07 16.79 2.30
N THR A 66 -44.95 17.57 3.39
CA THR A 66 -45.58 18.89 3.53
C THR A 66 -44.83 20.05 2.86
N MET A 67 -43.62 19.82 2.30
CA MET A 67 -42.90 20.84 1.53
C MET A 67 -42.95 20.60 0.00
N ARG A 68 -43.76 19.64 -0.45
CA ARG A 68 -44.02 19.38 -1.87
C ARG A 68 -45.45 19.78 -2.25
N GLY A 69 -45.87 20.95 -1.77
CA GLY A 69 -47.04 21.70 -2.22
C GLY A 69 -46.56 23.09 -2.58
#